data_AF-A0A0M3DGG7-F1
#
_entry.id   AF-A0A0M3DGG7-F1
#
_cell.length_a   1.000
_cell.length_b   1.000
_cell.length_c   1.000
_cell.angle_alpha   90.00
_cell.angle_beta   90.00
_cell.angle_gamma   90.00
#
_symmetry.space_group_name_H-M   'P 1'
#
loop_
_entity.id
_entity.type
_entity.pdbx_description
1 polymer ?
#
loop_
_entity_poly.entity_id
_entity_poly.type
_entity_poly.pdbx_seq_one_letter_code
_entity_poly.pdbx_strand_id
1 'polypeptide(L)'
;MYIKSSYTKLTEDRIDKFEKKNNWEVAIGLNEVDNLKPSKYLIQLMEDSIEGKKTYKEVENALYSYYKELDPNDKVIIQTEECDLVSVRIVQLLENGSFKFSPITLKGIHRALFKDLFKGELERYVGEFRDYNISKKELILGGDSVMYGDYNDLMDILAYDFKEESKKSANVSVSRLARFISSIWQVHPFCEGNTITTAVFIIKYLRSLGYNLNNDLFKKNSLYFRNALVLSNYSDVNRNIRPDFKYLESFFEKLLIDTKIELEQMK
;
A
#
# COMPACT_ATOMS: atom_id res chain seq x y z
N MET A 1 -19.34 -40.05 15.27
CA MET A 1 -18.28 -39.38 16.06
C MET A 1 -18.02 -38.03 15.40
N TYR A 2 -18.61 -36.95 15.91
CA TYR A 2 -18.36 -35.61 15.36
C TYR A 2 -17.00 -35.13 15.86
N ILE A 3 -15.99 -35.18 14.98
CA ILE A 3 -14.70 -34.53 15.26
C ILE A 3 -14.99 -33.03 15.27
N LYS A 4 -15.04 -32.46 16.48
CA LYS A 4 -15.12 -31.01 16.67
C LYS A 4 -13.91 -30.41 15.94
N SER A 5 -14.16 -29.60 14.93
CA SER A 5 -13.09 -28.99 14.16
C SER A 5 -12.20 -28.16 15.09
N SER A 6 -10.90 -28.48 15.15
CA SER A 6 -9.92 -27.78 15.99
C SER A 6 -9.28 -26.64 15.20
N TYR A 7 -10.07 -25.63 14.82
CA TYR A 7 -9.52 -24.38 14.31
C TYR A 7 -9.61 -23.31 15.38
N THR A 8 -8.63 -22.40 15.34
CA THR A 8 -8.60 -21.25 16.22
C THR A 8 -9.03 -20.03 15.42
N LYS A 9 -10.10 -19.35 15.85
CA LYS A 9 -10.50 -18.08 15.25
C LYS A 9 -9.43 -17.03 15.58
N LEU A 10 -8.84 -16.44 14.55
CA LEU A 10 -7.95 -15.30 14.71
C LEU A 10 -8.80 -14.06 14.97
N THR A 11 -8.45 -13.33 16.01
CA THR A 11 -9.15 -12.14 16.50
C THR A 11 -8.10 -11.12 16.93
N GLU A 12 -8.42 -9.83 16.80
CA GLU A 12 -7.48 -8.72 17.00
C GLU A 12 -6.97 -8.57 18.44
N ASP A 13 -7.66 -9.15 19.42
CA ASP A 13 -7.24 -9.23 20.84
C ASP A 13 -5.98 -10.09 21.05
N ARG A 14 -5.56 -10.85 20.03
CA ARG A 14 -4.35 -11.69 20.06
C ARG A 14 -3.10 -10.96 19.59
N ILE A 15 -3.26 -9.79 18.96
CA ILE A 15 -2.13 -9.01 18.47
C ILE A 15 -1.49 -8.30 19.65
N ASP A 16 -0.17 -8.44 19.79
CA ASP A 16 0.56 -7.77 20.84
C ASP A 16 0.45 -6.24 20.70
N LYS A 17 0.39 -5.51 21.82
CA LYS A 17 0.23 -4.04 21.79
C LYS A 17 1.34 -3.34 21.01
N PHE A 18 2.57 -3.84 21.09
CA PHE A 18 3.69 -3.29 20.34
C PHE A 18 3.52 -3.51 18.84
N GLU A 19 3.10 -4.72 18.44
CA GLU A 19 2.81 -5.03 17.03
C GLU A 19 1.65 -4.17 16.50
N LYS A 20 0.56 -4.07 17.26
CA LYS A 20 -0.61 -3.25 16.93
C LYS A 20 -0.24 -1.78 16.76
N LYS A 21 0.54 -1.23 17.70
CA LYS A 21 1.06 0.13 17.61
C LYS A 21 1.92 0.33 16.35
N ASN A 22 2.83 -0.60 16.07
CA ASN A 22 3.67 -0.54 14.87
C ASN A 22 2.82 -0.55 13.59
N ASN A 23 1.84 -1.46 13.48
CA ASN A 23 0.95 -1.52 12.33
C ASN A 23 0.16 -0.20 12.14
N TRP A 24 -0.32 0.42 13.23
CA TRP A 24 -0.97 1.73 13.19
C TRP A 24 -0.05 2.85 12.68
N GLU A 25 1.16 2.92 13.22
CA GLU A 25 2.14 3.94 12.82
C GLU A 25 2.54 3.80 11.34
N VAL A 26 2.67 2.56 10.85
CA VAL A 26 2.91 2.24 9.44
C VAL A 26 1.73 2.65 8.57
N ALA A 27 0.52 2.34 9.00
CA ALA A 27 -0.70 2.68 8.28
C ALA A 27 -0.86 4.19 8.09
N ILE A 28 -0.62 4.97 9.15
CA ILE A 28 -0.64 6.43 9.08
C ILE A 28 0.46 6.94 8.15
N GLY A 29 1.70 6.49 8.32
CA GLY A 29 2.83 6.99 7.51
C GLY A 29 2.73 6.63 6.02
N LEU A 30 2.06 5.52 5.67
CA LEU A 30 1.81 5.17 4.27
C LEU A 30 0.91 6.17 3.55
N ASN A 31 0.02 6.87 4.26
CA ASN A 31 -0.85 7.90 3.68
C ASN A 31 -0.10 9.19 3.31
N GLU A 32 1.10 9.42 3.87
CA GLU A 32 1.93 10.59 3.52
C GLU A 32 2.38 10.59 2.04
N VAL A 33 2.26 9.45 1.35
CA VAL A 33 2.56 9.33 -0.09
C VAL A 33 1.75 10.29 -0.96
N ASP A 34 0.52 10.58 -0.53
CA ASP A 34 -0.41 11.52 -1.14
C ASP A 34 -0.51 12.82 -0.32
N ASN A 35 0.44 13.04 0.60
CA ASN A 35 0.50 14.17 1.52
C ASN A 35 -0.77 14.31 2.40
N LEU A 36 -1.43 13.18 2.68
CA LEU A 36 -2.59 13.12 3.56
C LEU A 36 -2.13 13.11 5.02
N LYS A 37 -2.96 13.68 5.89
CA LYS A 37 -2.68 13.77 7.33
C LYS A 37 -3.86 13.24 8.12
N PRO A 38 -3.61 12.49 9.21
CA PRO A 38 -4.68 11.97 10.03
C PRO A 38 -5.33 13.08 10.85
N SER A 39 -6.60 12.90 11.20
CA SER A 39 -7.27 13.74 12.17
C SER A 39 -6.74 13.50 13.58
N LYS A 40 -6.89 14.48 14.47
CA LYS A 40 -6.65 14.27 15.91
C LYS A 40 -7.57 13.19 16.48
N TYR A 41 -8.75 13.01 15.89
CA TYR A 41 -9.72 12.02 16.33
C TYR A 41 -9.25 10.60 16.04
N LEU A 42 -8.64 10.34 14.87
CA LEU A 42 -8.00 9.06 14.57
C LEU A 42 -6.90 8.74 15.59
N ILE A 43 -6.05 9.71 15.95
CA ILE A 43 -4.98 9.49 16.93
C ILE A 43 -5.56 9.04 18.28
N GLN A 44 -6.67 9.62 18.72
CA GLN A 44 -7.36 9.17 19.93
C GLN A 44 -7.93 7.74 19.77
N LEU A 45 -8.60 7.45 18.66
CA LEU A 45 -9.18 6.14 18.40
C LEU A 45 -8.11 5.03 18.24
N MET A 46 -6.95 5.37 17.70
CA MET A 46 -5.78 4.52 17.60
C MET A 46 -5.32 4.08 19.00
N GLU A 47 -5.15 5.02 19.94
CA GLU A 47 -4.76 4.71 21.32
C GLU A 47 -5.82 3.83 22.02
N ASP A 48 -7.11 4.12 21.83
CA ASP A 48 -8.19 3.27 22.34
C ASP A 48 -8.15 1.86 21.74
N SER A 49 -7.77 1.74 20.47
CA SER A 49 -7.61 0.44 19.80
C SER A 49 -6.41 -0.33 20.34
N ILE A 50 -5.25 0.31 20.48
CA ILE A 50 -4.02 -0.29 21.02
C ILE A 50 -4.25 -0.81 22.46
N GLU A 51 -5.01 -0.06 23.25
CA GLU A 51 -5.36 -0.46 24.62
C GLU A 51 -6.48 -1.53 24.69
N GLY A 52 -7.03 -1.95 23.55
CA GLY A 52 -8.10 -2.95 23.48
C GLY A 52 -9.47 -2.44 23.92
N LYS A 53 -9.65 -1.12 24.02
CA LYS A 53 -10.94 -0.48 24.39
C LYS A 53 -11.91 -0.41 23.22
N LYS A 54 -11.38 -0.38 21.99
CA LYS A 54 -12.17 -0.36 20.75
C LYS A 54 -11.62 -1.35 19.73
N THR A 55 -12.53 -2.11 19.14
CA THR A 55 -12.23 -2.93 17.97
C THR A 55 -12.02 -2.07 16.72
N TYR A 56 -11.36 -2.59 15.68
CA TYR A 56 -11.21 -1.83 14.43
C TYR A 56 -12.54 -1.45 13.80
N LYS A 57 -13.56 -2.31 13.95
CA LYS A 57 -14.91 -2.02 13.50
C LYS A 57 -15.55 -0.86 14.26
N GLU A 58 -15.34 -0.78 15.57
CA GLU A 58 -15.82 0.34 16.37
C GLU A 58 -15.08 1.64 16.07
N VAL A 59 -13.78 1.56 15.75
CA VAL A 59 -13.01 2.70 15.24
C VAL A 59 -13.56 3.19 13.91
N GLU A 60 -13.76 2.30 12.93
CA GLU A 60 -14.28 2.66 11.60
C GLU A 60 -15.70 3.27 11.72
N ASN A 61 -16.58 2.67 12.52
CA ASN A 61 -17.92 3.21 12.78
C ASN A 61 -17.90 4.60 13.44
N ALA A 62 -16.94 4.83 14.35
CA ALA A 62 -16.77 6.12 14.98
C ALA A 62 -16.32 7.19 13.98
N LEU A 63 -15.42 6.83 13.05
CA LEU A 63 -14.99 7.71 11.96
C LEU A 63 -16.14 8.03 11.00
N TYR A 64 -16.93 7.03 10.57
CA TYR A 64 -18.11 7.30 9.74
C TYR A 64 -19.09 8.25 10.41
N SER A 65 -19.33 8.07 11.71
CA SER A 65 -20.23 8.95 12.47
C SER A 65 -19.67 10.37 12.58
N TYR A 66 -18.36 10.50 12.75
CA TYR A 66 -17.67 11.78 12.83
C TYR A 66 -17.73 12.56 11.51
N TYR A 67 -17.40 11.92 10.38
CA TYR A 67 -17.36 12.59 9.08
C TYR A 67 -18.75 12.87 8.50
N LYS A 68 -19.77 12.11 8.88
CA LYS A 68 -21.17 12.37 8.48
C LYS A 68 -21.69 13.75 8.92
N GLU A 69 -21.19 14.27 10.04
CA GLU A 69 -21.60 15.58 10.58
C GLU A 69 -20.81 16.75 9.99
N LEU A 70 -19.85 16.48 9.11
CA LEU A 70 -18.98 17.49 8.47
C LEU A 70 -19.42 17.78 7.03
N ASP A 71 -18.91 18.88 6.45
CA ASP A 71 -19.22 19.23 5.06
C ASP A 71 -18.63 18.21 4.08
N PRO A 72 -19.45 17.44 3.35
CA PRO A 72 -18.98 16.39 2.45
C PRO A 72 -18.30 16.93 1.17
N ASN A 73 -18.29 18.25 0.96
CA ASN A 73 -17.65 18.92 -0.18
C ASN A 73 -16.34 19.63 0.19
N ASP A 74 -16.00 19.72 1.47
CA ASP A 74 -14.73 20.30 1.90
C ASP A 74 -13.58 19.34 1.56
N LYS A 75 -12.66 19.81 0.70
CA LYS A 75 -11.53 19.01 0.22
C LYS A 75 -10.59 18.54 1.34
N VAL A 76 -10.37 19.37 2.36
CA VAL A 76 -9.50 19.02 3.48
C VAL A 76 -10.16 17.93 4.32
N ILE A 77 -11.48 18.04 4.52
CA ILE A 77 -12.26 17.02 5.24
C ILE A 77 -12.23 15.69 4.48
N ILE A 78 -12.47 15.70 3.17
CA ILE A 78 -12.40 14.49 2.32
C ILE A 78 -11.02 13.83 2.40
N GLN A 79 -9.94 14.61 2.29
CA GLN A 79 -8.56 14.10 2.38
C GLN A 79 -8.23 13.52 3.75
N THR A 80 -8.74 14.14 4.81
CA THR A 80 -8.52 13.66 6.19
C THR A 80 -9.36 12.40 6.46
N GLU A 81 -10.60 12.34 5.96
CA GLU A 81 -11.47 11.16 6.00
C GLU A 81 -10.83 9.96 5.31
N GLU A 82 -10.30 10.17 4.10
CA GLU A 82 -9.54 9.16 3.37
C GLU A 82 -8.36 8.66 4.20
N CYS A 83 -7.53 9.57 4.72
CA CYS A 83 -6.38 9.22 5.55
C CYS A 83 -6.77 8.34 6.75
N ASP A 84 -7.82 8.75 7.46
CA ASP A 84 -8.27 8.08 8.67
C ASP A 84 -8.82 6.68 8.39
N LEU A 85 -9.74 6.55 7.42
CA LEU A 85 -10.36 5.28 7.07
C LEU A 85 -9.35 4.32 6.44
N VAL A 86 -8.52 4.80 5.50
CA VAL A 86 -7.46 4.00 4.87
C VAL A 86 -6.47 3.50 5.93
N SER A 87 -6.10 4.33 6.92
CA SER A 87 -5.20 3.90 8.00
C SER A 87 -5.77 2.70 8.77
N VAL A 88 -7.03 2.75 9.20
CA VAL A 88 -7.68 1.63 9.91
C VAL A 88 -7.65 0.35 9.06
N ARG A 89 -7.94 0.49 7.77
CA ARG A 89 -8.02 -0.63 6.82
C ARG A 89 -6.66 -1.24 6.52
N ILE A 90 -5.59 -0.43 6.46
CA ILE A 90 -4.22 -0.94 6.37
C ILE A 90 -3.91 -1.80 7.59
N VAL A 91 -4.21 -1.35 8.82
CA VAL A 91 -3.95 -2.14 10.03
C VAL A 91 -4.67 -3.48 9.97
N GLN A 92 -5.96 -3.48 9.64
CA GLN A 92 -6.74 -4.71 9.47
C GLN A 92 -6.14 -5.65 8.41
N LEU A 93 -5.66 -5.11 7.28
CA LEU A 93 -5.02 -5.88 6.22
C LEU A 93 -3.66 -6.45 6.65
N LEU A 94 -2.86 -5.71 7.41
CA LEU A 94 -1.55 -6.14 7.90
C LEU A 94 -1.66 -7.25 8.94
N GLU A 95 -2.69 -7.22 9.78
CA GLU A 95 -2.94 -8.21 10.83
C GLU A 95 -3.74 -9.43 10.34
N ASN A 96 -4.40 -9.30 9.19
CA ASN A 96 -5.01 -10.44 8.52
C ASN A 96 -3.93 -11.37 7.94
N GLY A 97 -3.71 -12.52 8.58
CA GLY A 97 -2.71 -13.51 8.14
C GLY A 97 -2.98 -14.17 6.79
N SER A 98 -4.14 -13.95 6.16
CA SER A 98 -4.42 -14.48 4.83
C SER A 98 -3.66 -13.68 3.75
N PHE A 99 -3.02 -14.41 2.83
CA PHE A 99 -2.38 -13.85 1.66
C PHE A 99 -2.34 -14.88 0.53
N LYS A 100 -2.52 -14.41 -0.70
CA LYS A 100 -2.31 -15.20 -1.92
C LYS A 100 -1.47 -14.36 -2.87
N PHE A 101 -0.42 -14.93 -3.44
CA PHE A 101 0.39 -14.25 -4.43
C PHE A 101 -0.31 -14.28 -5.80
N SER A 102 -1.13 -13.26 -6.09
CA SER A 102 -1.93 -13.16 -7.32
C SER A 102 -2.36 -11.71 -7.60
N PRO A 103 -2.58 -11.32 -8.87
CA PRO A 103 -3.17 -10.02 -9.22
C PRO A 103 -4.55 -9.78 -8.56
N ILE A 104 -5.31 -10.84 -8.28
CA ILE A 104 -6.60 -10.75 -7.57
C ILE A 104 -6.40 -10.20 -6.14
N THR A 105 -5.26 -10.45 -5.51
CA THR A 105 -4.95 -9.90 -4.19
C THR A 105 -4.72 -8.39 -4.26
N LEU A 106 -4.20 -7.84 -5.37
CA LEU A 106 -4.12 -6.39 -5.57
C LEU A 106 -5.53 -5.78 -5.59
N LYS A 107 -6.45 -6.36 -6.37
CA LYS A 107 -7.87 -5.94 -6.39
C LYS A 107 -8.51 -6.01 -5.00
N GLY A 108 -8.28 -7.10 -4.28
CA GLY A 108 -8.80 -7.29 -2.92
C GLY A 108 -8.28 -6.27 -1.92
N ILE A 109 -6.97 -5.99 -1.94
CA ILE A 109 -6.33 -4.95 -1.12
C ILE A 109 -6.93 -3.59 -1.47
N HIS A 110 -6.93 -3.21 -2.74
CA HIS A 110 -7.47 -1.92 -3.18
C HIS A 110 -8.95 -1.76 -2.77
N ARG A 111 -9.77 -2.80 -2.96
CA ARG A 111 -11.17 -2.78 -2.53
C ARG A 111 -11.29 -2.54 -1.03
N ALA A 112 -10.50 -3.25 -0.22
CA ALA A 112 -10.53 -3.12 1.23
C ALA A 112 -10.08 -1.74 1.69
N LEU A 113 -9.09 -1.14 1.03
CA LEU A 113 -8.56 0.20 1.36
C LEU A 113 -9.55 1.32 1.01
N PHE A 114 -10.14 1.28 -0.19
CA PHE A 114 -10.86 2.42 -0.77
C PHE A 114 -12.39 2.25 -0.78
N LYS A 115 -12.93 1.22 -0.11
CA LYS A 115 -14.36 1.00 0.03
C LYS A 115 -15.09 2.26 0.51
N ASP A 116 -16.16 2.67 -0.17
CA ASP A 116 -17.02 3.79 0.21
C ASP A 116 -16.30 5.16 0.30
N LEU A 117 -15.06 5.29 -0.21
CA LEU A 117 -14.28 6.55 -0.18
C LEU A 117 -14.32 7.32 -1.50
N PHE A 118 -14.26 6.62 -2.62
CA PHE A 118 -14.33 7.24 -3.94
C PHE A 118 -15.77 7.66 -4.27
N LYS A 119 -15.91 8.87 -4.83
CA LYS A 119 -17.21 9.46 -5.21
C LYS A 119 -17.32 9.58 -6.73
N GLY A 120 -18.55 9.63 -7.24
CA GLY A 120 -18.81 9.82 -8.67
C GLY A 120 -18.30 8.66 -9.52
N GLU A 121 -17.69 8.95 -10.67
CA GLU A 121 -17.22 7.91 -11.59
C GLU A 121 -16.12 7.01 -10.99
N LEU A 122 -15.38 7.48 -9.99
CA LEU A 122 -14.32 6.69 -9.35
C LEU A 122 -14.86 5.54 -8.48
N GLU A 123 -16.11 5.63 -8.01
CA GLU A 123 -16.72 4.61 -7.15
C GLU A 123 -16.72 3.22 -7.82
N ARG A 124 -16.98 3.16 -9.14
CA ARG A 124 -17.00 1.90 -9.89
C ARG A 124 -15.64 1.22 -10.00
N TYR A 125 -14.55 1.94 -9.75
CA TYR A 125 -13.18 1.43 -9.84
C TYR A 125 -12.63 0.95 -8.49
N VAL A 126 -13.44 0.97 -7.42
CA VAL A 126 -13.00 0.46 -6.11
C VAL A 126 -12.77 -1.05 -6.17
N GLY A 127 -11.49 -1.43 -6.29
CA GLY A 127 -11.06 -2.82 -6.41
C GLY A 127 -11.16 -3.36 -7.84
N GLU A 128 -11.40 -2.48 -8.81
CA GLU A 128 -11.46 -2.83 -10.22
C GLU A 128 -10.37 -2.10 -11.00
N PHE A 129 -9.85 -2.76 -12.03
CA PHE A 129 -8.85 -2.14 -12.89
C PHE A 129 -9.52 -1.09 -13.78
N ARG A 130 -8.77 -0.04 -14.12
CA ARG A 130 -9.22 0.99 -15.05
C ARG A 130 -9.47 0.38 -16.44
N ASP A 131 -10.43 0.97 -17.14
CA ASP A 131 -10.85 0.61 -18.51
C ASP A 131 -10.52 1.73 -19.51
N TYR A 132 -9.57 2.59 -19.16
CA TYR A 132 -9.02 3.62 -20.02
C TYR A 132 -7.54 3.88 -19.70
N ASN A 133 -6.83 4.47 -20.67
CA ASN A 133 -5.43 4.85 -20.51
C ASN A 133 -5.30 6.18 -19.76
N ILE A 134 -4.27 6.27 -18.92
CA ILE A 134 -4.02 7.43 -18.05
C ILE A 134 -2.60 7.94 -18.24
N SER A 135 -2.42 9.22 -17.91
CA SER A 135 -1.12 9.85 -17.70
C SER A 135 -1.19 10.64 -16.41
N LYS A 136 -0.13 10.58 -15.59
CA LYS A 136 -0.07 11.24 -14.29
C LYS A 136 1.22 12.02 -14.20
N LYS A 137 1.10 13.31 -13.89
CA LYS A 137 2.26 14.17 -13.69
C LYS A 137 2.94 13.79 -12.38
N GLU A 138 4.22 13.48 -12.45
CA GLU A 138 5.04 13.13 -11.30
C GLU A 138 5.94 14.31 -10.93
N LEU A 139 5.85 14.76 -9.68
CA LEU A 139 6.60 15.93 -9.20
C LEU A 139 8.12 15.71 -9.28
N ILE A 140 8.58 14.49 -8.97
CA ILE A 140 10.00 14.11 -9.06
C ILE A 140 10.53 14.12 -10.50
N LEU A 141 9.64 14.07 -11.50
CA LEU A 141 9.99 14.17 -12.92
C LEU A 141 9.76 15.58 -13.49
N GLY A 142 9.56 16.60 -12.63
CA GLY A 142 9.27 17.96 -13.09
C GLY A 142 7.92 18.08 -13.82
N GLY A 143 6.99 17.14 -13.59
CA GLY A 143 5.67 17.13 -14.21
C GLY A 143 5.52 16.20 -15.42
N ASP A 144 6.57 15.49 -15.83
CA ASP A 144 6.46 14.39 -16.79
C ASP A 144 5.71 13.18 -16.18
N SER A 145 5.34 12.23 -17.03
CA SER A 145 4.61 11.02 -16.67
C SER A 145 5.45 9.79 -16.98
N VAL A 146 5.33 8.78 -16.12
CA VAL A 146 5.70 7.41 -16.47
C VAL A 146 4.73 6.90 -17.54
N MET A 147 5.22 6.02 -18.42
CA MET A 147 4.36 5.26 -19.34
C MET A 147 3.75 4.09 -18.58
N TYR A 148 2.42 4.11 -18.41
CA TYR A 148 1.67 3.05 -17.75
C TYR A 148 1.15 2.01 -18.75
N GLY A 149 0.76 0.84 -18.26
CA GLY A 149 0.24 -0.25 -19.11
C GLY A 149 -1.04 0.12 -19.87
N ASP A 150 -1.27 -0.49 -21.03
CA ASP A 150 -2.55 -0.32 -21.73
C ASP A 150 -3.68 -0.95 -20.91
N TYR A 151 -4.82 -0.27 -20.83
CA TYR A 151 -5.96 -0.73 -20.03
C TYR A 151 -6.50 -2.10 -20.48
N ASN A 152 -6.35 -2.47 -21.76
CA ASN A 152 -6.80 -3.76 -22.28
C ASN A 152 -5.95 -4.93 -21.77
N ASP A 153 -4.69 -4.66 -21.42
CA ASP A 153 -3.68 -5.70 -21.14
C ASP A 153 -3.34 -5.82 -19.64
N LEU A 154 -3.93 -5.00 -18.76
CA LEU A 154 -3.53 -4.89 -17.34
C LEU A 154 -3.50 -6.24 -16.62
N MET A 155 -4.54 -7.05 -16.78
CA MET A 155 -4.62 -8.35 -16.12
C MET A 155 -3.61 -9.33 -16.70
N ASP A 156 -3.36 -9.30 -18.01
CA ASP A 156 -2.44 -10.22 -18.68
C ASP A 156 -0.99 -9.92 -18.32
N ILE A 157 -0.61 -8.63 -18.29
CA ILE A 157 0.72 -8.19 -17.85
C ILE A 157 0.95 -8.58 -16.38
N LEU A 158 0.01 -8.28 -15.49
CA LEU A 158 0.13 -8.67 -14.08
C LEU A 158 0.14 -10.19 -13.90
N ALA A 159 -0.69 -10.94 -14.64
CA ALA A 159 -0.69 -12.39 -14.56
C ALA A 159 0.65 -12.99 -15.01
N TYR A 160 1.26 -12.42 -16.05
CA TYR A 160 2.60 -12.79 -16.49
C TYR A 160 3.65 -12.51 -15.41
N ASP A 161 3.70 -11.29 -14.88
CA ASP A 161 4.70 -10.89 -13.87
C ASP A 161 4.62 -11.75 -12.60
N PHE A 162 3.41 -11.97 -12.09
CA PHE A 162 3.18 -12.83 -10.94
C PHE A 162 3.55 -14.29 -11.23
N LYS A 163 3.24 -14.79 -12.43
CA LYS A 163 3.62 -16.15 -12.82
C LYS A 163 5.14 -16.31 -12.88
N GLU A 164 5.86 -15.34 -13.44
CA GLU A 164 7.32 -15.38 -13.52
C GLU A 164 7.98 -15.32 -12.14
N GLU A 165 7.50 -14.45 -11.24
CA GLU A 165 8.04 -14.38 -9.88
C GLU A 165 7.69 -15.62 -9.06
N SER A 166 6.51 -16.23 -9.26
CA SER A 166 6.11 -17.45 -8.53
C SER A 166 7.01 -18.67 -8.79
N LYS A 167 7.77 -18.67 -9.90
CA LYS A 167 8.74 -19.72 -10.24
C LYS A 167 10.08 -19.56 -9.51
N LYS A 168 10.29 -18.44 -8.80
CA LYS A 168 11.56 -18.10 -8.15
C LYS A 168 11.60 -18.60 -6.70
N SER A 169 12.80 -18.61 -6.11
CA SER A 169 13.01 -19.03 -4.72
C SER A 169 12.36 -18.09 -3.72
N ALA A 170 11.91 -18.61 -2.58
CA ALA A 170 11.40 -17.80 -1.47
C ALA A 170 12.46 -16.83 -0.90
N ASN A 171 13.75 -17.14 -1.03
CA ASN A 171 14.82 -16.18 -0.77
C ASN A 171 14.87 -15.16 -1.92
N VAL A 172 14.39 -13.95 -1.67
CA VAL A 172 14.30 -12.84 -2.62
C VAL A 172 15.57 -12.01 -2.52
N SER A 173 16.25 -11.76 -3.64
CA SER A 173 17.31 -10.75 -3.69
C SER A 173 16.70 -9.36 -3.86
N VAL A 174 17.34 -8.33 -3.30
CA VAL A 174 16.93 -6.93 -3.41
C VAL A 174 16.62 -6.53 -4.85
N SER A 175 17.55 -6.81 -5.77
CA SER A 175 17.40 -6.44 -7.19
C SER A 175 16.25 -7.17 -7.88
N ARG A 176 15.93 -8.41 -7.45
CA ARG A 176 14.75 -9.14 -7.96
C ARG A 176 13.46 -8.53 -7.44
N LEU A 177 13.40 -8.24 -6.13
CA LEU A 177 12.25 -7.59 -5.51
C LEU A 177 12.00 -6.22 -6.15
N ALA A 178 13.03 -5.38 -6.28
CA ALA A 178 12.94 -4.07 -6.87
C ALA A 178 12.32 -4.11 -8.27
N ARG A 179 12.79 -5.03 -9.13
CA ARG A 179 12.23 -5.20 -10.48
C ARG A 179 10.77 -5.66 -10.47
N PHE A 180 10.45 -6.68 -9.70
CA PHE A 180 9.08 -7.20 -9.63
C PHE A 180 8.11 -6.12 -9.13
N ILE A 181 8.47 -5.41 -8.07
CA ILE A 181 7.65 -4.34 -7.49
C ILE A 181 7.54 -3.14 -8.44
N SER A 182 8.63 -2.75 -9.08
CA SER A 182 8.63 -1.69 -10.10
C SER A 182 7.66 -2.04 -11.24
N SER A 183 7.70 -3.29 -11.72
CA SER A 183 6.87 -3.77 -12.83
C SER A 183 5.37 -3.69 -12.49
N ILE A 184 4.95 -4.27 -11.35
CA ILE A 184 3.53 -4.25 -10.97
C ILE A 184 3.00 -2.83 -10.71
N TRP A 185 3.85 -1.92 -10.23
CA TRP A 185 3.48 -0.52 -10.03
C TRP A 185 3.40 0.23 -11.37
N GLN A 186 4.30 -0.06 -12.32
CA GLN A 186 4.30 0.54 -13.66
C GLN A 186 3.04 0.18 -14.46
N VAL A 187 2.48 -1.01 -14.27
CA VAL A 187 1.17 -1.36 -14.87
C VAL A 187 0.11 -0.32 -14.48
N HIS A 188 0.19 0.20 -13.25
CA HIS A 188 -0.70 1.23 -12.70
C HIS A 188 -2.18 0.89 -12.94
N PRO A 189 -2.65 -0.28 -12.44
CA PRO A 189 -3.92 -0.83 -12.87
C PRO A 189 -5.16 -0.12 -12.31
N PHE A 190 -5.04 0.67 -11.26
CA PHE A 190 -6.16 1.42 -10.66
C PHE A 190 -6.14 2.88 -11.10
N CYS A 191 -7.29 3.56 -11.01
CA CYS A 191 -7.37 5.00 -11.30
C CYS A 191 -6.61 5.84 -10.26
N GLU A 192 -6.71 5.48 -8.99
CA GLU A 192 -5.98 6.08 -7.87
C GLU A 192 -5.59 4.98 -6.86
N GLY A 193 -4.74 5.30 -5.88
CA GLY A 193 -4.41 4.36 -4.80
C GLY A 193 -3.42 3.24 -5.15
N ASN A 194 -2.76 3.32 -6.31
CA ASN A 194 -1.78 2.31 -6.75
C ASN A 194 -0.61 2.14 -5.77
N THR A 195 -0.03 3.25 -5.28
CA THR A 195 1.17 3.17 -4.43
C THR A 195 0.88 2.56 -3.05
N ILE A 196 -0.21 2.95 -2.39
CA ILE A 196 -0.61 2.38 -1.09
C ILE A 196 -0.98 0.89 -1.26
N THR A 197 -1.74 0.54 -2.31
CA THR A 197 -2.09 -0.85 -2.62
C THR A 197 -0.84 -1.71 -2.81
N THR A 198 0.14 -1.21 -3.59
CA THR A 198 1.43 -1.88 -3.82
C THR A 198 2.23 -2.02 -2.52
N ALA A 199 2.30 -0.98 -1.69
CA ALA A 199 3.00 -1.04 -0.40
C ALA A 199 2.42 -2.11 0.53
N VAL A 200 1.09 -2.16 0.69
CA VAL A 200 0.42 -3.19 1.50
C VAL A 200 0.65 -4.58 0.91
N PHE A 201 0.59 -4.72 -0.42
CA PHE A 201 0.87 -5.98 -1.09
C PHE A 201 2.29 -6.47 -0.82
N ILE A 202 3.31 -5.61 -0.89
CA ILE A 202 4.72 -5.95 -0.62
C ILE A 202 4.88 -6.45 0.81
N ILE A 203 4.34 -5.72 1.80
CA ILE A 203 4.46 -6.09 3.21
C ILE A 203 3.86 -7.48 3.43
N LYS A 204 2.67 -7.74 2.87
CA LYS A 204 2.01 -9.04 2.98
C LYS A 204 2.75 -10.14 2.23
N TYR A 205 3.28 -9.85 1.04
CA TYR A 205 4.08 -10.79 0.26
C TYR A 205 5.33 -11.22 0.99
N LEU A 206 6.14 -10.28 1.47
CA LEU A 206 7.36 -10.57 2.21
C LEU A 206 7.09 -11.30 3.54
N ARG A 207 6.04 -10.90 4.28
CA ARG A 207 5.60 -11.65 5.47
C ARG A 207 5.19 -13.09 5.12
N SER A 208 4.54 -13.32 3.98
CA SER A 208 4.17 -14.67 3.52
C SER A 208 5.38 -15.55 3.17
N LEU A 209 6.52 -14.94 2.85
CA LEU A 209 7.80 -15.63 2.64
C LEU A 209 8.60 -15.83 3.95
N GLY A 210 8.10 -15.33 5.08
CA GLY A 210 8.74 -15.46 6.40
C GLY A 210 9.70 -14.33 6.78
N TYR A 211 9.75 -13.23 6.02
CA TYR A 211 10.56 -12.07 6.42
C TYR A 211 9.94 -11.35 7.61
N ASN A 212 10.77 -11.02 8.60
CA ASN A 212 10.41 -10.13 9.69
C ASN A 212 10.77 -8.69 9.29
N LEU A 213 9.77 -7.90 8.92
CA LEU A 213 9.97 -6.56 8.36
C LEU A 213 9.95 -5.49 9.44
N ASN A 214 10.96 -4.62 9.43
CA ASN A 214 10.84 -3.34 10.10
C ASN A 214 10.07 -2.35 9.21
N ASN A 215 8.75 -2.31 9.39
CA ASN A 215 7.87 -1.47 8.59
C ASN A 215 8.02 0.05 8.88
N ASP A 216 8.81 0.46 9.88
CA ASP A 216 9.14 1.87 10.13
C ASP A 216 9.69 2.57 8.89
N LEU A 217 10.30 1.80 7.98
CA LEU A 217 10.82 2.36 6.74
C LEU A 217 9.70 2.93 5.87
N PHE A 218 8.59 2.21 5.72
CA PHE A 218 7.41 2.68 4.99
C PHE A 218 6.78 3.89 5.68
N LYS A 219 6.76 3.91 7.02
CA LYS A 219 6.26 5.04 7.80
C LYS A 219 7.03 6.34 7.50
N LYS A 220 8.37 6.27 7.57
CA LYS A 220 9.23 7.46 7.52
C LYS A 220 9.60 7.89 6.10
N ASN A 221 9.42 7.02 5.11
CA ASN A 221 9.96 7.17 3.76
C ASN A 221 8.94 6.75 2.69
N SER A 222 7.65 6.94 2.92
CA SER A 222 6.59 6.61 1.93
C SER A 222 6.72 7.45 0.65
N LEU A 223 7.02 8.75 0.77
CA LEU A 223 7.27 9.61 -0.39
C LEU A 223 8.55 9.20 -1.13
N TYR A 224 9.60 8.82 -0.41
CA TYR A 224 10.81 8.25 -1.02
C TYR A 224 10.45 6.99 -1.80
N PHE A 225 9.72 6.06 -1.17
CA PHE A 225 9.30 4.81 -1.81
C PHE A 225 8.53 5.08 -3.12
N ARG A 226 7.58 6.03 -3.12
CA ARG A 226 6.88 6.46 -4.33
C ARG A 226 7.83 7.01 -5.39
N ASN A 227 8.71 7.94 -5.02
CA ASN A 227 9.64 8.54 -5.96
C ASN A 227 10.62 7.50 -6.53
N ALA A 228 11.04 6.52 -5.73
CA ALA A 228 11.87 5.41 -6.19
C ALA A 228 11.14 4.56 -7.23
N LEU A 229 9.85 4.27 -7.06
CA LEU A 229 9.02 3.58 -8.04
C LEU A 229 8.85 4.37 -9.34
N VAL A 230 8.73 5.70 -9.24
CA VAL A 230 8.67 6.57 -10.42
C VAL A 230 9.99 6.53 -11.19
N LEU A 231 11.12 6.72 -10.50
CA LEU A 231 12.45 6.76 -11.11
C LEU A 231 12.88 5.41 -11.69
N SER A 232 12.45 4.30 -11.09
CA SER A 232 12.72 2.95 -11.61
C SER A 232 11.86 2.59 -12.84
N ASN A 233 10.92 3.44 -13.24
CA ASN A 233 10.03 3.23 -14.40
C ASN A 233 10.06 4.37 -15.42
N TYR A 234 10.88 5.40 -15.22
CA TYR A 234 10.97 6.53 -16.14
C TYR A 234 12.18 6.39 -17.07
N SER A 235 11.96 6.69 -18.34
CA SER A 235 13.01 6.72 -19.36
C SER A 235 12.65 7.71 -20.45
N ASP A 236 13.64 8.44 -20.95
CA ASP A 236 13.50 9.35 -22.08
C ASP A 236 14.79 9.29 -22.90
N VAL A 237 14.71 8.71 -24.10
CA VAL A 237 15.86 8.54 -24.99
C VAL A 237 16.42 9.88 -25.45
N ASN A 238 15.57 10.87 -25.71
CA ASN A 238 16.00 12.19 -26.19
C ASN A 238 16.76 12.95 -25.10
N ARG A 239 16.42 12.71 -23.83
CA ARG A 239 17.11 13.29 -22.66
C ARG A 239 18.20 12.38 -22.10
N ASN A 240 18.46 11.22 -22.72
CA ASN A 240 19.38 10.19 -22.23
C ASN A 240 19.08 9.73 -20.78
N ILE A 241 17.79 9.66 -20.43
CA ILE A 241 17.32 9.20 -19.13
C ILE A 241 16.96 7.73 -19.24
N ARG A 242 17.47 6.93 -18.30
CA ARG A 242 17.20 5.49 -18.17
C ARG A 242 16.56 5.21 -16.81
N PRO A 243 15.83 4.09 -16.67
CA PRO A 243 15.28 3.70 -15.38
C PRO A 243 16.39 3.53 -14.34
N ASP A 244 16.21 4.15 -13.17
CA ASP A 244 17.19 4.14 -12.10
C ASP A 244 16.68 3.34 -10.89
N PHE A 245 17.11 2.09 -10.80
CA PHE A 245 16.70 1.17 -9.74
C PHE A 245 17.41 1.41 -8.40
N LYS A 246 18.51 2.17 -8.35
CA LYS A 246 19.36 2.24 -7.16
C LYS A 246 18.60 2.75 -5.93
N TYR A 247 17.65 3.66 -6.14
CA TYR A 247 16.81 4.21 -5.07
C TYR A 247 15.90 3.14 -4.47
N LEU A 248 15.22 2.39 -5.33
CA LEU A 248 14.31 1.32 -4.91
C LEU A 248 15.09 0.14 -4.32
N GLU A 249 16.26 -0.18 -4.87
CA GLU A 249 17.18 -1.18 -4.32
C GLU A 249 17.67 -0.77 -2.93
N SER A 250 18.15 0.47 -2.73
CA SER A 250 18.60 0.95 -1.40
C SER A 250 17.47 0.92 -0.36
N PHE A 251 16.22 1.20 -0.77
CA PHE A 251 15.05 1.06 0.08
C PHE A 251 14.86 -0.40 0.53
N PHE A 252 14.95 -1.35 -0.40
CA PHE A 252 14.79 -2.77 -0.07
C PHE A 252 16.00 -3.37 0.66
N GLU A 253 17.21 -2.87 0.44
CA GLU A 253 18.40 -3.22 1.25
C GLU A 253 18.18 -2.81 2.71
N LYS A 254 17.74 -1.58 2.93
CA LYS A 254 17.44 -1.08 4.28
C LYS A 254 16.28 -1.85 4.93
N LEU A 255 15.30 -2.28 4.15
CA LEU A 255 14.15 -3.06 4.63
C LEU A 255 14.52 -4.50 5.01
N LEU A 256 15.32 -5.18 4.18
CA LEU A 256 15.54 -6.63 4.25
C LEU A 256 16.88 -7.04 4.86
N ILE A 257 17.91 -6.19 4.75
CA ILE A 257 19.30 -6.54 5.10
C ILE A 257 19.72 -5.84 6.38
N ASP A 258 19.77 -4.51 6.38
CA ASP A 258 20.19 -3.73 7.55
C ASP A 258 19.51 -2.36 7.61
N THR A 259 18.74 -2.15 8.68
CA THR A 259 18.07 -0.87 8.98
C THR A 259 19.02 0.33 9.11
N LYS A 260 20.34 0.13 9.23
CA LYS A 260 21.35 1.20 9.30
C LYS A 260 21.82 1.70 7.93
N ILE A 261 21.53 0.99 6.84
CA ILE A 261 21.89 1.42 5.47
C ILE A 261 21.26 2.79 5.21
N GLU A 262 22.02 3.74 4.65
CA GLU A 262 21.48 5.04 4.26
C GLU A 262 20.74 4.93 2.93
N LEU A 263 19.63 5.67 2.79
CA LEU A 263 18.92 5.73 1.53
C LEU A 263 19.70 6.58 0.53
N GLU A 264 19.74 6.14 -0.72
CA GLU A 264 20.34 6.89 -1.82
C GLU A 264 19.65 8.24 -2.01
N GLN A 265 20.39 9.32 -2.23
CA GLN A 265 19.82 10.66 -2.36
C GLN A 265 19.21 10.90 -3.75
N MET A 266 17.91 11.15 -3.81
CA MET A 266 17.20 11.55 -5.03
C MET A 266 17.59 12.97 -5.41
N LYS A 267 17.85 13.20 -6.70
CA LYS A 267 18.21 14.49 -7.28
C LYS A 267 17.10 14.97 -8.19
#